data_AF-A0A4Q3DZY9-F1
#
_entry.id   AF-A0A4Q3DZY9-F1
#
_cell.length_a   1.000
_cell.length_b   1.000
_cell.length_c   1.000
_cell.angle_alpha   90.00
_cell.angle_beta   90.00
_cell.angle_gamma   90.00
#
_symmetry.space_group_name_H-M   'P 1'
#
loop_
_entity.id
_entity.type
_entity.pdbx_description
1 polymer ?
#
loop_
_entity_poly.entity_id
_entity_poly.type
_entity_poly.pdbx_seq_one_letter_code
_entity_poly.pdbx_strand_id
1 'polypeptide(L)'
;MGQVEALSSAQVGLVLAAFNATLTRANGVYEKDLALHLNLIANTADVIFYDPATDPYTTLNAWNGQLQNTLTNVIGAANYDIGHMFGASGGGGNAGCIGCVCGALKGSGITSPADGIPQGDNFDIDYVVHEVGHQLGANHTFSMNTEGSGVNKEVASGITIMGYAGIVAGLNAAAHSIDIFHQTSIEQIQNNLATKTCPVTTNITANNATPVVAPVPNFTIPISTPFALTGSATDANAADVLTYCWEQNDNASGGGSTGNNSVASPTKTVGPNFLSFVPTVSPTRTFPRLQSILNGAVTSSGTLFSGNNINIEALSSVGRTLNFRLTVRDNSPYSSTAPIKVGQTAYTDMQVIVTNTSGPFAVTVPNTNVTWPGSSSQTVTWSVNNTTAAPVSCASVRILLSTDGGLTFPTVLA
;
A
#
# COMPACT_ATOMS: atom_id res chain seq x y z
N MET A 1 15.53 -23.41 -3.79
CA MET A 1 16.95 -23.11 -3.47
C MET A 1 16.99 -22.93 -1.95
N GLY A 2 17.80 -23.72 -1.26
CA GLY A 2 17.93 -23.66 0.20
C GLY A 2 18.88 -22.54 0.64
N GLN A 3 18.84 -22.20 1.93
CA GLN A 3 19.66 -21.21 2.65
C GLN A 3 20.94 -20.80 1.92
N VAL A 4 21.02 -19.54 1.52
CA VAL A 4 22.25 -18.98 0.94
C VAL A 4 23.12 -18.42 2.07
N GLU A 5 23.57 -19.30 2.96
CA GLU A 5 24.74 -19.04 3.79
C GLU A 5 25.97 -19.50 3.01
N ALA A 6 26.95 -18.61 2.80
CA ALA A 6 28.24 -19.04 2.29
C ALA A 6 28.99 -19.75 3.43
N LEU A 7 29.61 -20.90 3.12
CA LEU A 7 30.48 -21.65 4.05
C LEU A 7 31.95 -21.62 3.58
N SER A 8 32.21 -20.94 2.47
CA SER A 8 33.53 -20.79 1.87
C SER A 8 33.55 -19.63 0.89
N SER A 9 34.75 -19.14 0.56
CA SER A 9 34.95 -18.09 -0.44
C SER A 9 34.42 -18.47 -1.84
N ALA A 10 34.39 -19.76 -2.17
CA ALA A 10 33.85 -20.26 -3.44
C ALA A 10 32.34 -20.01 -3.60
N GLN A 11 31.61 -19.76 -2.51
CA GLN A 11 30.16 -19.56 -2.50
C GLN A 11 29.75 -18.09 -2.46
N VAL A 12 30.69 -17.14 -2.36
CA VAL A 12 30.40 -15.69 -2.35
C VAL A 12 29.58 -15.26 -3.57
N GLY A 13 29.84 -15.85 -4.74
CA GLY A 13 29.06 -15.58 -5.95
C GLY A 13 27.59 -15.97 -5.84
N LEU A 14 27.24 -17.01 -5.05
CA LEU A 14 25.86 -17.41 -4.82
C LEU A 14 25.13 -16.41 -3.91
N VAL A 15 25.83 -15.89 -2.89
CA VAL A 15 25.30 -14.84 -2.01
C VAL A 15 25.03 -13.56 -2.79
N LEU A 16 25.97 -13.12 -3.65
CA LEU A 16 25.76 -11.96 -4.51
C LEU A 16 24.59 -12.16 -5.49
N ALA A 17 24.40 -13.37 -6.03
CA ALA A 17 23.25 -13.68 -6.86
C ALA A 17 21.93 -13.57 -6.07
N ALA A 18 21.91 -14.00 -4.80
CA ALA A 18 20.76 -13.86 -3.92
C ALA A 18 20.46 -12.39 -3.59
N PHE A 19 21.48 -11.60 -3.24
CA PHE A 19 21.32 -10.15 -3.04
C PHE A 19 20.75 -9.47 -4.28
N ASN A 20 21.24 -9.82 -5.46
CA ASN A 20 20.75 -9.26 -6.70
C ASN A 20 19.29 -9.68 -7.00
N ALA A 21 18.90 -10.92 -6.67
CA ALA A 21 17.51 -11.37 -6.83
C ALA A 21 16.56 -10.56 -5.93
N THR A 22 16.89 -10.43 -4.64
CA THR A 22 16.11 -9.62 -3.68
C THR A 22 16.04 -8.15 -4.09
N LEU A 23 17.18 -7.54 -4.46
CA LEU A 23 17.18 -6.14 -4.89
C LEU A 23 16.45 -5.93 -6.21
N THR A 24 16.50 -6.89 -7.14
CA THR A 24 15.69 -6.82 -8.37
C THR A 24 14.20 -6.76 -8.03
N ARG A 25 13.75 -7.59 -7.09
CA ARG A 25 12.34 -7.59 -6.65
C ARG A 25 11.98 -6.30 -5.91
N ALA A 26 12.82 -5.86 -4.98
CA ALA A 26 12.62 -4.66 -4.18
C ALA A 26 12.63 -3.38 -5.02
N ASN A 27 13.59 -3.25 -5.96
CA ASN A 27 13.67 -2.11 -6.88
C ASN A 27 12.42 -2.00 -7.75
N GLY A 28 11.78 -3.11 -8.15
CA GLY A 28 10.50 -3.05 -8.87
C GLY A 28 9.36 -2.34 -8.09
N VAL A 29 9.47 -2.25 -6.76
CA VAL A 29 8.58 -1.42 -5.93
C VAL A 29 9.11 0.01 -5.83
N TYR A 30 10.38 0.20 -5.47
CA TYR A 30 10.96 1.53 -5.27
C TYR A 30 10.95 2.40 -6.54
N GLU A 31 11.22 1.80 -7.70
CA GLU A 31 11.20 2.48 -8.98
C GLU A 31 9.79 2.96 -9.34
N LYS A 32 8.77 2.18 -8.99
CA LYS A 32 7.37 2.46 -9.32
C LYS A 32 6.74 3.49 -8.39
N ASP A 33 7.01 3.39 -7.09
CA ASP A 33 6.34 4.19 -6.06
C ASP A 33 7.16 5.44 -5.66
N LEU A 34 8.49 5.40 -5.79
CA LEU A 34 9.39 6.38 -5.19
C LEU A 34 10.37 7.03 -6.17
N ALA A 35 10.39 6.62 -7.44
CA ALA A 35 11.40 7.02 -8.42
C ALA A 35 12.85 6.74 -7.93
N LEU A 36 13.04 5.64 -7.19
CA LEU A 36 14.29 5.29 -6.53
C LEU A 36 14.81 3.92 -6.98
N HIS A 37 16.12 3.81 -7.16
CA HIS A 37 16.81 2.55 -7.47
C HIS A 37 18.00 2.35 -6.54
N LEU A 38 18.06 1.22 -5.86
CA LEU A 38 19.19 0.82 -5.01
C LEU A 38 20.21 0.03 -5.82
N ASN A 39 21.48 0.42 -5.69
CA ASN A 39 22.61 -0.28 -6.32
C ASN A 39 23.45 -0.98 -5.23
N LEU A 40 23.97 -2.16 -5.55
CA LEU A 40 25.05 -2.75 -4.76
C LEU A 40 26.34 -1.97 -4.96
N ILE A 41 27.04 -1.68 -3.88
CA ILE A 41 28.36 -1.05 -3.92
C ILE A 41 29.42 -2.07 -4.36
N ALA A 42 30.50 -1.60 -4.98
CA ALA A 42 31.54 -2.47 -5.54
C ALA A 42 32.19 -3.42 -4.52
N ASN A 43 32.29 -2.99 -3.26
CA ASN A 43 32.88 -3.73 -2.15
C ASN A 43 31.85 -4.48 -1.29
N THR A 44 30.65 -4.75 -1.80
CA THR A 44 29.62 -5.56 -1.09
C THR A 44 30.14 -6.93 -0.64
N ALA A 45 31.05 -7.54 -1.42
CA ALA A 45 31.60 -8.85 -1.11
C ALA A 45 32.48 -8.87 0.16
N ASP A 46 33.03 -7.74 0.58
CA ASP A 46 33.93 -7.64 1.73
C ASP A 46 33.20 -7.84 3.07
N VAL A 47 31.87 -7.80 3.06
CA VAL A 47 31.01 -7.97 4.24
C VAL A 47 30.16 -9.24 4.17
N ILE A 48 30.57 -10.19 3.32
CA ILE A 48 30.00 -11.54 3.28
C ILE A 48 30.88 -12.44 4.14
N PHE A 49 30.36 -12.81 5.31
CA PHE A 49 31.04 -13.68 6.25
C PHE A 49 30.61 -15.14 6.03
N TYR A 50 31.60 -16.02 5.93
CA TYR A 50 31.42 -17.46 5.71
C TYR A 50 32.34 -18.32 6.58
N ASP A 51 33.23 -17.68 7.35
CA ASP A 51 34.02 -18.31 8.39
C ASP A 51 33.45 -17.90 9.75
N PRO A 52 32.85 -18.83 10.53
CA PRO A 52 32.29 -18.55 11.84
C PRO A 52 33.28 -17.89 12.82
N ALA A 53 34.59 -18.05 12.64
CA ALA A 53 35.59 -17.41 13.49
C ALA A 53 35.76 -15.90 13.22
N THR A 54 35.32 -15.44 12.04
CA THR A 54 35.41 -14.03 11.61
C THR A 54 34.05 -13.35 11.46
N ASP A 55 32.97 -14.11 11.55
CA ASP A 55 31.61 -13.58 11.55
C ASP A 55 31.37 -12.70 12.80
N PRO A 56 31.11 -11.39 12.65
CA PRO A 56 30.92 -10.49 13.77
C PRO A 56 29.54 -10.63 14.41
N TYR A 57 28.60 -11.36 13.81
CA TYR A 57 27.20 -11.40 14.22
C TYR A 57 26.94 -12.47 15.26
N THR A 58 26.21 -12.12 16.32
CA THR A 58 25.95 -13.04 17.46
C THR A 58 24.47 -13.35 17.60
N THR A 59 23.75 -12.51 18.34
CA THR A 59 22.31 -12.67 18.60
C THR A 59 21.53 -11.58 17.87
N LEU A 60 20.30 -11.89 17.44
CA LEU A 60 19.44 -10.97 16.69
C LEU A 60 19.35 -9.57 17.31
N ASN A 61 19.23 -9.49 18.65
CA ASN A 61 19.17 -8.21 19.38
C ASN A 61 20.44 -7.36 19.29
N ALA A 62 21.60 -7.96 18.97
CA ALA A 62 22.87 -7.26 18.81
C ALA A 62 23.17 -6.87 17.36
N TRP A 63 22.47 -7.46 16.38
CA TRP A 63 22.83 -7.39 14.97
C TRP A 63 22.81 -5.96 14.39
N ASN A 64 21.84 -5.11 14.75
CA ASN A 64 21.80 -3.72 14.26
C ASN A 64 23.10 -2.96 14.58
N GLY A 65 23.59 -3.06 15.83
CA GLY A 65 24.82 -2.41 16.27
C GLY A 65 26.08 -3.08 15.69
N GLN A 66 26.07 -4.41 15.59
CA GLN A 66 27.17 -5.17 14.98
C GLN A 66 27.31 -4.85 13.50
N LEU A 67 26.21 -4.69 12.76
CA LEU A 67 26.23 -4.28 11.36
C LEU A 67 26.79 -2.87 11.23
N GLN A 68 26.31 -1.93 12.05
CA GLN A 68 26.78 -0.55 11.99
C GLN A 68 28.30 -0.46 12.23
N ASN A 69 28.82 -1.23 13.18
CA ASN A 69 30.26 -1.32 13.45
C ASN A 69 31.01 -1.99 12.28
N THR A 70 30.47 -3.08 11.75
CA THR A 70 31.07 -3.83 10.64
C THR A 70 31.19 -2.97 9.39
N LEU A 71 30.12 -2.30 8.98
CA LEU A 71 30.14 -1.41 7.81
C LEU A 71 31.05 -0.20 8.03
N THR A 72 31.10 0.35 9.25
CA THR A 72 32.03 1.44 9.58
C THR A 72 33.48 1.02 9.43
N ASN A 73 33.84 -0.18 9.91
CA ASN A 73 35.22 -0.65 9.95
C ASN A 73 35.71 -1.23 8.62
N VAL A 74 34.85 -1.94 7.89
CA VAL A 74 35.21 -2.66 6.66
C VAL A 74 34.99 -1.80 5.43
N ILE A 75 33.79 -1.20 5.30
CA ILE A 75 33.40 -0.43 4.10
C ILE A 75 33.78 1.04 4.25
N GLY A 76 33.64 1.59 5.47
CA GLY A 76 33.80 3.02 5.74
C GLY A 76 32.52 3.80 5.42
N ALA A 77 32.08 4.64 6.37
CA ALA A 77 30.79 5.33 6.31
C ALA A 77 30.61 6.26 5.09
N ALA A 78 31.69 6.71 4.44
CA ALA A 78 31.60 7.54 3.25
C ALA A 78 31.24 6.77 1.97
N ASN A 79 31.33 5.44 1.99
CA ASN A 79 31.30 4.60 0.77
C ASN A 79 29.95 3.90 0.53
N TYR A 80 28.92 4.25 1.30
CA TYR A 80 27.56 3.72 1.14
C TYR A 80 26.50 4.69 1.68
N ASP A 81 25.28 4.62 1.14
CA ASP A 81 24.17 5.51 1.51
C ASP A 81 23.18 4.85 2.49
N ILE A 82 23.07 3.53 2.39
CA ILE A 82 22.23 2.65 3.19
C ILE A 82 22.95 1.30 3.32
N GLY A 83 22.91 0.71 4.51
CA GLY A 83 23.44 -0.62 4.80
C GLY A 83 22.36 -1.47 5.45
N HIS A 84 22.23 -2.68 4.94
CA HIS A 84 21.20 -3.63 5.37
C HIS A 84 21.78 -5.05 5.36
N MET A 85 21.59 -5.80 6.44
CA MET A 85 22.07 -7.17 6.55
C MET A 85 20.93 -8.17 6.44
N PHE A 86 21.16 -9.22 5.65
CA PHE A 86 20.27 -10.38 5.56
C PHE A 86 20.82 -11.51 6.42
N GLY A 87 20.09 -11.84 7.49
CA GLY A 87 20.34 -13.03 8.29
C GLY A 87 19.62 -14.23 7.68
N ALA A 88 20.21 -15.42 7.77
CA ALA A 88 19.61 -16.63 7.19
C ALA A 88 18.50 -17.24 8.05
N SER A 89 18.44 -16.91 9.34
CA SER A 89 17.42 -17.36 10.29
C SER A 89 17.37 -16.39 11.49
N GLY A 90 16.39 -16.56 12.38
CA GLY A 90 16.23 -15.74 13.59
C GLY A 90 14.82 -15.16 13.74
N GLY A 91 14.17 -14.85 12.61
CA GLY A 91 12.80 -14.37 12.54
C GLY A 91 12.64 -12.92 12.99
N GLY A 92 12.54 -12.00 12.03
CA GLY A 92 12.22 -10.61 12.27
C GLY A 92 12.98 -9.65 11.36
N GLY A 93 12.60 -8.38 11.42
CA GLY A 93 13.30 -7.27 10.80
C GLY A 93 13.44 -6.14 11.80
N ASN A 94 14.46 -5.30 11.59
CA ASN A 94 14.63 -4.07 12.34
C ASN A 94 15.50 -3.12 11.52
N ALA A 95 14.88 -2.04 11.02
CA ALA A 95 15.55 -0.99 10.26
C ALA A 95 16.66 -0.25 11.03
N GLY A 96 16.70 -0.37 12.37
CA GLY A 96 17.60 0.33 13.27
C GLY A 96 17.26 1.80 13.47
N CYS A 97 16.55 2.41 12.50
CA CYS A 97 16.13 3.78 12.48
C CYS A 97 15.13 4.06 11.36
N ILE A 98 14.38 5.15 11.48
CA ILE A 98 13.46 5.64 10.44
C ILE A 98 14.09 6.85 9.74
N GLY A 99 14.11 6.85 8.40
CA GLY A 99 14.57 7.98 7.57
C GLY A 99 16.07 8.26 7.65
N CYS A 100 16.85 7.29 8.12
CA CYS A 100 18.26 7.44 8.46
C CYS A 100 19.22 7.20 7.29
N VAL A 101 18.74 6.97 6.07
CA VAL A 101 19.61 7.02 4.88
C VAL A 101 20.47 8.29 4.89
N CYS A 102 21.72 8.14 4.44
CA CYS A 102 22.78 9.14 4.54
C CYS A 102 23.18 9.57 5.97
N GLY A 103 22.53 9.05 7.02
CA GLY A 103 22.73 9.46 8.42
C GLY A 103 23.74 8.61 9.19
N ALA A 104 23.81 8.83 10.51
CA ALA A 104 24.75 8.14 11.39
C ALA A 104 24.39 6.66 11.65
N LEU A 105 23.11 6.30 11.53
CA LEU A 105 22.59 4.94 11.74
C LEU A 105 22.28 4.22 10.41
N LYS A 106 22.74 4.77 9.28
CA LYS A 106 22.38 4.29 7.94
C LYS A 106 22.80 2.84 7.65
N GLY A 107 23.72 2.29 8.44
CA GLY A 107 24.23 0.93 8.33
C GLY A 107 23.74 0.02 9.44
N SER A 108 22.54 0.22 9.97
CA SER A 108 22.02 -0.56 11.11
C SER A 108 20.79 -1.40 10.80
N GLY A 109 20.33 -1.47 9.54
CA GLY A 109 19.12 -2.22 9.18
C GLY A 109 19.37 -3.72 9.04
N ILE A 110 18.42 -4.55 9.48
CA ILE A 110 18.49 -6.00 9.35
C ILE A 110 17.15 -6.60 8.90
N THR A 111 17.23 -7.73 8.21
CA THR A 111 16.10 -8.59 7.87
C THR A 111 16.52 -10.06 8.03
N SER A 112 15.67 -10.87 8.65
CA SER A 112 15.90 -12.30 8.81
C SER A 112 14.59 -13.10 8.78
N PRO A 113 14.54 -14.23 8.06
CA PRO A 113 13.33 -15.02 7.94
C PRO A 113 13.10 -15.86 9.21
N ALA A 114 11.82 -16.07 9.56
CA ALA A 114 11.46 -16.96 10.66
C ALA A 114 11.50 -18.45 10.26
N ASP A 115 11.32 -18.76 8.98
CA ASP A 115 11.31 -20.11 8.41
C ASP A 115 12.69 -20.60 7.93
N GLY A 116 13.72 -19.76 8.07
CA GLY A 116 15.08 -20.06 7.61
C GLY A 116 15.27 -19.94 6.10
N ILE A 117 14.38 -19.27 5.38
CA ILE A 117 14.43 -19.11 3.92
C ILE A 117 14.61 -17.62 3.57
N PRO A 118 15.85 -17.10 3.44
CA PRO A 118 16.11 -15.68 3.23
C PRO A 118 16.00 -15.29 1.74
N GLN A 119 14.90 -15.68 1.09
CA GLN A 119 14.67 -15.44 -0.33
C GLN A 119 13.21 -15.61 -0.73
N GLY A 120 12.84 -15.01 -1.87
CA GLY A 120 11.52 -15.17 -2.48
C GLY A 120 10.56 -14.06 -2.08
N ASP A 121 9.40 -14.03 -2.74
CA ASP A 121 8.50 -12.86 -2.73
C ASP A 121 8.08 -12.43 -1.32
N ASN A 122 7.73 -13.38 -0.44
CA ASN A 122 7.36 -13.07 0.94
C ASN A 122 8.52 -12.46 1.73
N PHE A 123 9.74 -12.99 1.57
CA PHE A 123 10.92 -12.44 2.24
C PHE A 123 11.25 -11.04 1.71
N ASP A 124 11.25 -10.89 0.39
CA ASP A 124 11.61 -9.65 -0.28
C ASP A 124 10.58 -8.54 0.04
N ILE A 125 9.27 -8.83 -0.03
CA ILE A 125 8.21 -7.82 0.17
C ILE A 125 7.86 -7.60 1.64
N ASP A 126 7.55 -8.65 2.40
CA ASP A 126 7.04 -8.50 3.77
C ASP A 126 8.14 -8.05 4.74
N TYR A 127 9.40 -8.36 4.46
CA TYR A 127 10.51 -8.01 5.32
C TYR A 127 11.46 -7.00 4.67
N VAL A 128 12.13 -7.34 3.56
CA VAL A 128 13.20 -6.49 3.05
C VAL A 128 12.67 -5.12 2.63
N VAL A 129 11.59 -5.08 1.84
CA VAL A 129 11.00 -3.82 1.38
C VAL A 129 10.38 -3.03 2.54
N HIS A 130 9.81 -3.71 3.54
CA HIS A 130 9.31 -3.11 4.78
C HIS A 130 10.42 -2.41 5.57
N GLU A 131 11.49 -3.13 5.92
CA GLU A 131 12.56 -2.60 6.76
C GLU A 131 13.39 -1.53 6.04
N VAL A 132 13.65 -1.71 4.74
CA VAL A 132 14.27 -0.65 3.94
C VAL A 132 13.31 0.53 3.79
N GLY A 133 12.00 0.31 3.73
CA GLY A 133 10.97 1.36 3.76
C GLY A 133 11.07 2.25 5.00
N HIS A 134 11.32 1.67 6.18
CA HIS A 134 11.67 2.42 7.38
C HIS A 134 12.98 3.21 7.22
N GLN A 135 14.06 2.58 6.79
CA GLN A 135 15.35 3.28 6.59
C GLN A 135 15.19 4.48 5.63
N LEU A 136 14.32 4.35 4.62
CA LEU A 136 13.95 5.39 3.65
C LEU A 136 13.00 6.46 4.22
N GLY A 137 12.25 6.19 5.28
CA GLY A 137 11.49 7.21 6.03
C GLY A 137 10.05 6.90 6.39
N ALA A 138 9.51 5.74 6.03
CA ALA A 138 8.13 5.40 6.32
C ALA A 138 7.93 4.94 7.78
N ASN A 139 6.78 5.26 8.36
CA ASN A 139 6.30 4.64 9.60
C ASN A 139 5.24 3.58 9.27
N HIS A 140 4.83 2.79 10.27
CA HIS A 140 3.79 1.81 10.06
C HIS A 140 2.43 2.42 9.76
N THR A 141 1.67 1.71 8.93
CA THR A 141 0.36 2.14 8.44
C THR A 141 -0.80 1.39 9.08
N PHE A 142 -0.56 0.27 9.77
CA PHE A 142 -1.60 -0.47 10.49
C PHE A 142 -2.36 0.42 11.49
N SER A 143 -3.60 0.05 11.84
CA SER A 143 -4.36 0.72 12.91
C SER A 143 -4.65 -0.18 14.10
N MET A 144 -4.25 -1.45 14.10
CA MET A 144 -4.39 -2.34 15.25
C MET A 144 -3.68 -1.84 16.53
N ASN A 145 -2.69 -0.95 16.39
CA ASN A 145 -2.11 -0.10 17.43
C ASN A 145 -1.85 1.27 16.82
N THR A 146 -1.51 2.25 17.65
CA THR A 146 -1.01 3.55 17.19
C THR A 146 0.40 3.79 17.70
N GLU A 147 1.23 4.36 16.83
CA GLU A 147 2.61 4.73 17.15
C GLU A 147 2.77 6.25 17.33
N GLY A 148 1.67 7.00 17.27
CA GLY A 148 1.69 8.46 17.43
C GLY A 148 2.28 9.23 16.23
N SER A 149 2.61 8.56 15.13
CA SER A 149 3.19 9.13 13.92
C SER A 149 2.19 9.82 13.00
N GLY A 150 0.88 9.66 13.25
CA GLY A 150 -0.19 10.26 12.46
C GLY A 150 -0.45 9.57 11.11
N VAL A 151 0.11 8.37 10.90
CA VAL A 151 0.00 7.64 9.63
C VAL A 151 -0.54 6.21 9.73
N ASN A 152 -1.14 5.86 10.88
CA ASN A 152 -1.86 4.60 11.10
C ASN A 152 -3.20 4.60 10.32
N LYS A 153 -3.13 4.44 9.00
CA LYS A 153 -4.21 4.71 8.02
C LYS A 153 -4.78 3.46 7.34
N GLU A 154 -4.40 2.26 7.75
CA GLU A 154 -4.94 1.00 7.21
C GLU A 154 -5.76 0.23 8.24
N VAL A 155 -6.80 -0.47 7.78
CA VAL A 155 -7.68 -1.29 8.62
C VAL A 155 -6.87 -2.40 9.30
N ALA A 156 -6.99 -2.51 10.63
CA ALA A 156 -6.38 -3.55 11.44
C ALA A 156 -4.87 -3.71 11.20
N SER A 157 -4.39 -4.89 10.80
CA SER A 157 -2.98 -5.11 10.47
C SER A 157 -2.49 -4.32 9.26
N GLY A 158 -3.39 -3.81 8.41
CA GLY A 158 -3.03 -3.35 7.07
C GLY A 158 -2.59 -4.48 6.15
N ILE A 159 -2.42 -4.13 4.87
CA ILE A 159 -2.00 -5.03 3.80
C ILE A 159 -0.92 -4.40 2.91
N THR A 160 -0.70 -3.08 2.93
CA THR A 160 0.44 -2.51 2.20
C THR A 160 1.75 -2.84 2.89
N ILE A 161 2.87 -2.57 2.21
CA ILE A 161 4.22 -2.90 2.68
C ILE A 161 4.49 -2.48 4.12
N MET A 162 4.06 -1.29 4.56
CA MET A 162 4.30 -0.79 5.93
C MET A 162 3.23 -1.22 6.94
N GLY A 163 2.33 -2.12 6.54
CA GLY A 163 1.43 -2.85 7.42
C GLY A 163 2.13 -4.08 8.02
N TYR A 164 1.37 -4.81 8.82
CA TYR A 164 1.75 -6.05 9.50
C TYR A 164 0.90 -7.23 8.99
N ALA A 165 0.78 -7.36 7.67
CA ALA A 165 0.05 -8.47 7.06
C ALA A 165 0.57 -9.82 7.58
N GLY A 166 -0.33 -10.75 7.89
CA GLY A 166 0.00 -12.11 8.32
C GLY A 166 0.46 -12.28 9.76
N ILE A 167 0.96 -11.25 10.44
CA ILE A 167 1.64 -11.39 11.74
C ILE A 167 0.82 -10.95 12.96
N VAL A 168 -0.43 -10.50 12.77
CA VAL A 168 -1.31 -10.06 13.86
C VAL A 168 -2.47 -11.03 14.05
N ALA A 169 -2.35 -11.92 15.04
CA ALA A 169 -3.38 -12.91 15.36
C ALA A 169 -4.77 -12.27 15.54
N GLY A 170 -5.75 -12.75 14.75
CA GLY A 170 -7.14 -12.29 14.79
C GLY A 170 -7.43 -10.93 14.15
N LEU A 171 -6.42 -10.24 13.60
CA LEU A 171 -6.56 -8.90 13.01
C LEU A 171 -5.90 -8.79 11.61
N ASN A 172 -5.68 -9.92 10.95
CA ASN A 172 -5.01 -9.98 9.66
C ASN A 172 -6.01 -9.73 8.51
N ALA A 173 -5.74 -8.71 7.70
CA ALA A 173 -6.47 -8.49 6.44
C ALA A 173 -6.04 -9.46 5.32
N ALA A 174 -4.81 -9.96 5.39
CA ALA A 174 -4.20 -10.95 4.50
C ALA A 174 -3.02 -11.63 5.19
N ALA A 175 -2.53 -12.73 4.60
CA ALA A 175 -1.35 -13.47 5.06
C ALA A 175 -0.02 -12.81 4.68
N HIS A 176 0.00 -12.03 3.59
CA HIS A 176 1.18 -11.36 3.06
C HIS A 176 0.78 -9.99 2.51
N SER A 177 1.73 -9.07 2.45
CA SER A 177 1.52 -7.72 1.96
C SER A 177 1.30 -7.71 0.45
N ILE A 178 0.54 -6.74 -0.04
CA ILE A 178 0.58 -6.36 -1.45
C ILE A 178 1.83 -5.52 -1.71
N ASP A 179 2.40 -5.64 -2.91
CA ASP A 179 3.69 -5.06 -3.28
C ASP A 179 3.63 -3.57 -3.66
N ILE A 180 2.94 -2.79 -2.82
CA ILE A 180 2.86 -1.33 -2.91
C ILE A 180 3.04 -0.66 -1.56
N PHE A 181 3.59 0.55 -1.57
CA PHE A 181 3.52 1.43 -0.41
C PHE A 181 2.13 2.08 -0.36
N HIS A 182 1.59 2.24 0.85
CA HIS A 182 0.45 3.13 1.07
C HIS A 182 0.85 4.56 0.69
N GLN A 183 -0.10 5.35 0.18
CA GLN A 183 0.15 6.75 -0.19
C GLN A 183 0.87 7.59 0.88
N THR A 184 0.64 7.30 2.16
CA THR A 184 1.25 8.06 3.26
C THR A 184 2.73 7.70 3.43
N SER A 185 3.12 6.46 3.11
CA SER A 185 4.49 5.99 3.15
C SER A 185 5.27 6.56 1.97
N ILE A 186 4.65 6.62 0.79
CA ILE A 186 5.20 7.32 -0.39
C ILE A 186 5.53 8.77 -0.04
N GLU A 187 4.56 9.50 0.52
CA GLU A 187 4.74 10.90 0.94
C GLU A 187 5.86 11.07 1.99
N GLN A 188 5.90 10.22 3.02
CA GLN A 188 6.96 10.26 4.05
C GLN A 188 8.35 10.03 3.46
N ILE A 189 8.50 9.01 2.61
CA ILE A 189 9.78 8.66 2.01
C ILE A 189 10.23 9.76 1.04
N GLN A 190 9.35 10.24 0.16
CA GLN A 190 9.68 11.31 -0.79
C GLN A 190 10.09 12.59 -0.05
N ASN A 191 9.39 12.97 1.01
CA ASN A 191 9.76 14.12 1.85
C ASN A 191 11.12 13.95 2.53
N ASN A 192 11.43 12.75 3.03
CA ASN A 192 12.73 12.47 3.61
C ASN A 192 13.85 12.59 2.55
N LEU A 193 13.67 11.92 1.40
CA LEU A 193 14.67 11.87 0.33
C LEU A 193 14.91 13.22 -0.35
N ALA A 194 13.89 14.07 -0.46
CA ALA A 194 14.01 15.42 -1.02
C ALA A 194 15.05 16.30 -0.28
N THR A 195 15.39 15.96 0.96
CA THR A 195 16.38 16.70 1.77
C THR A 195 17.77 16.07 1.80
N LYS A 196 17.94 14.89 1.19
CA LYS A 196 19.20 14.13 1.21
C LYS A 196 20.12 14.54 0.07
N THR A 197 21.43 14.48 0.33
CA THR A 197 22.47 14.86 -0.64
C THR A 197 23.41 13.71 -1.00
N CYS A 198 23.36 12.59 -0.27
CA CYS A 198 24.17 11.42 -0.60
C CYS A 198 23.74 10.66 -1.88
N PRO A 199 22.43 10.54 -2.22
CA PRO A 199 22.06 9.80 -3.42
C PRO A 199 22.46 10.56 -4.69
N VAL A 200 22.67 9.81 -5.77
CA VAL A 200 22.85 10.38 -7.11
C VAL A 200 21.50 10.84 -7.66
N THR A 201 21.30 12.15 -7.75
CA THR A 201 20.09 12.73 -8.34
C THR A 201 20.23 12.91 -9.85
N THR A 202 19.33 12.30 -10.61
CA THR A 202 19.28 12.42 -12.08
C THR A 202 18.03 13.17 -12.49
N ASN A 203 18.17 14.20 -13.34
CA ASN A 203 17.02 14.85 -13.94
C ASN A 203 16.51 14.02 -15.12
N ILE A 204 15.25 13.56 -15.03
CA ILE A 204 14.60 12.70 -16.02
C ILE A 204 13.49 13.39 -16.81
N THR A 205 13.23 14.69 -16.61
CA THR A 205 12.04 15.37 -17.16
C THR A 205 11.98 15.39 -18.69
N ALA A 206 13.11 15.20 -19.37
CA ALA A 206 13.17 15.06 -20.82
C ALA A 206 12.82 13.64 -21.32
N ASN A 207 12.87 12.64 -20.45
CA ASN A 207 12.72 11.22 -20.79
C ASN A 207 11.43 10.61 -20.21
N ASN A 208 10.98 11.11 -19.05
CA ASN A 208 9.75 10.71 -18.39
C ASN A 208 9.13 11.89 -17.65
N ALA A 209 7.87 12.17 -17.91
CA ALA A 209 7.11 13.22 -17.26
C ALA A 209 6.37 12.67 -16.04
N THR A 210 6.20 13.49 -15.00
CA THR A 210 5.29 13.14 -13.91
C THR A 210 3.84 13.19 -14.42
N PRO A 211 3.00 12.19 -14.13
CA PRO A 211 1.59 12.23 -14.51
C PRO A 211 0.88 13.42 -13.86
N VAL A 212 -0.11 13.98 -14.56
CA VAL A 212 -0.92 15.10 -14.07
C VAL A 212 -2.29 14.57 -13.65
N VAL A 213 -2.58 14.60 -12.36
CA VAL A 213 -3.86 14.14 -11.79
C VAL A 213 -4.83 15.31 -11.66
N ALA A 214 -6.04 15.17 -12.20
CA ALA A 214 -7.07 16.18 -12.09
C ALA A 214 -7.65 16.22 -10.67
N PRO A 215 -7.97 17.41 -10.11
CA PRO A 215 -8.65 17.51 -8.82
C PRO A 215 -10.01 16.79 -8.82
N VAL A 216 -10.34 16.13 -7.71
CA VAL A 216 -11.63 15.47 -7.52
C VAL A 216 -12.45 16.24 -6.47
N PRO A 217 -13.70 16.63 -6.77
CA PRO A 217 -14.51 17.40 -5.83
C PRO A 217 -14.94 16.57 -4.61
N ASN A 218 -15.17 17.26 -3.49
CA ASN A 218 -15.75 16.66 -2.29
C ASN A 218 -17.25 16.36 -2.50
N PHE A 219 -17.75 15.31 -1.85
CA PHE A 219 -19.16 14.91 -1.92
C PHE A 219 -19.77 14.73 -0.54
N THR A 220 -21.06 15.05 -0.41
CA THR A 220 -21.86 14.63 0.75
C THR A 220 -22.75 13.47 0.35
N ILE A 221 -22.67 12.35 1.08
CA ILE A 221 -23.44 11.14 0.80
C ILE A 221 -24.33 10.77 2.00
N PRO A 222 -25.47 10.08 1.76
CA PRO A 222 -26.29 9.53 2.84
C PRO A 222 -25.55 8.42 3.60
N ILE A 223 -25.89 8.19 4.87
CA ILE A 223 -25.40 7.02 5.61
C ILE A 223 -25.72 5.70 4.90
N SER A 224 -24.88 4.70 5.12
CA SER A 224 -25.08 3.32 4.66
C SER A 224 -25.35 3.19 3.15
N THR A 225 -24.81 4.09 2.34
CA THR A 225 -25.01 4.14 0.89
C THR A 225 -23.69 3.82 0.17
N PRO A 226 -23.65 2.80 -0.71
CA PRO A 226 -22.49 2.56 -1.55
C PRO A 226 -22.14 3.76 -2.44
N PHE A 227 -20.85 3.97 -2.68
CA PHE A 227 -20.37 5.06 -3.52
C PHE A 227 -19.20 4.59 -4.39
N ALA A 228 -18.89 5.37 -5.41
CA ALA A 228 -17.71 5.15 -6.24
C ALA A 228 -16.93 6.45 -6.35
N LEU A 229 -15.61 6.36 -6.29
CA LEU A 229 -14.71 7.48 -6.54
C LEU A 229 -14.07 7.28 -7.90
N THR A 230 -14.09 8.32 -8.73
CA THR A 230 -13.52 8.33 -10.08
C THR A 230 -12.61 9.53 -10.20
N GLY A 231 -11.36 9.29 -10.60
CA GLY A 231 -10.42 10.35 -10.95
C GLY A 231 -10.11 10.36 -12.44
N SER A 232 -9.14 11.17 -12.81
CA SER A 232 -8.55 11.15 -14.14
C SER A 232 -7.14 11.70 -14.07
N ALA A 233 -6.27 11.20 -14.95
CA ALA A 233 -4.93 11.72 -15.09
C ALA A 233 -4.49 11.68 -16.56
N THR A 234 -3.53 12.52 -16.90
CA THR A 234 -2.88 12.55 -18.21
C THR A 234 -1.39 12.41 -18.04
N ASP A 235 -0.72 11.83 -19.03
CA ASP A 235 0.73 11.77 -19.10
C ASP A 235 1.23 12.34 -20.43
N ALA A 236 2.38 13.03 -20.40
CA ALA A 236 3.01 13.53 -21.63
C ALA A 236 3.67 12.39 -22.43
N ASN A 237 4.03 11.30 -21.75
CA ASN A 237 4.60 10.09 -22.31
C ASN A 237 3.46 9.13 -22.72
N ALA A 238 2.95 9.27 -23.95
CA ALA A 238 1.77 8.53 -24.42
C ALA A 238 1.88 6.98 -24.45
N ALA A 239 3.10 6.43 -24.26
CA ALA A 239 3.33 4.99 -24.17
C ALA A 239 3.13 4.43 -22.76
N ASP A 240 3.08 5.29 -21.75
CA ASP A 240 2.96 4.90 -20.35
C ASP A 240 1.51 4.54 -20.02
N VAL A 241 1.35 3.41 -19.31
CA VAL A 241 0.03 2.90 -18.91
C VAL A 241 -0.22 3.33 -17.48
N LEU A 242 -1.09 4.32 -17.30
CA LEU A 242 -1.43 4.84 -15.98
C LEU A 242 -2.20 3.79 -15.16
N THR A 243 -1.81 3.64 -13.90
CA THR A 243 -2.58 2.89 -12.89
C THR A 243 -2.99 3.79 -11.73
N TYR A 244 -4.17 3.51 -11.19
CA TYR A 244 -4.88 4.34 -10.21
C TYR A 244 -5.10 3.53 -8.93
N CYS A 245 -4.78 4.14 -7.79
CA CYS A 245 -5.02 3.57 -6.47
C CYS A 245 -5.78 4.57 -5.61
N TRP A 246 -7.00 4.23 -5.24
CA TRP A 246 -7.80 5.00 -4.28
C TRP A 246 -7.61 4.41 -2.89
N GLU A 247 -7.13 5.21 -1.94
CA GLU A 247 -6.80 4.79 -0.58
C GLU A 247 -7.46 5.74 0.44
N GLN A 248 -7.90 5.20 1.57
CA GLN A 248 -8.40 6.04 2.65
C GLN A 248 -7.22 6.73 3.36
N ASN A 249 -7.40 7.99 3.73
CA ASN A 249 -6.38 8.86 4.32
C ASN A 249 -6.77 9.31 5.75
N ASP A 250 -7.52 8.48 6.47
CA ASP A 250 -7.96 8.75 7.84
C ASP A 250 -7.04 8.04 8.83
N ASN A 251 -6.29 8.81 9.62
CA ASN A 251 -5.44 8.26 10.68
C ASN A 251 -6.29 7.74 11.85
N ALA A 252 -5.93 6.57 12.38
CA ALA A 252 -6.46 6.05 13.63
C ALA A 252 -5.96 6.89 14.82
N SER A 253 -6.87 7.26 15.72
CA SER A 253 -6.56 8.04 16.91
C SER A 253 -7.22 7.43 18.15
N GLY A 254 -6.39 6.93 19.08
CA GLY A 254 -6.82 6.39 20.37
C GLY A 254 -7.62 5.08 20.33
N GLY A 255 -8.08 4.63 21.51
CA GLY A 255 -8.70 3.32 21.71
C GLY A 255 -10.00 3.06 20.92
N GLY A 256 -10.62 4.10 20.37
CA GLY A 256 -11.82 3.97 19.52
C GLY A 256 -11.55 3.47 18.10
N SER A 257 -10.28 3.36 17.69
CA SER A 257 -9.88 2.87 16.35
C SER A 257 -8.68 1.92 16.36
N THR A 258 -8.29 1.39 17.52
CA THR A 258 -7.22 0.40 17.69
C THR A 258 -7.72 -0.93 18.26
N GLY A 259 -6.86 -1.95 18.34
CA GLY A 259 -7.25 -3.31 18.77
C GLY A 259 -8.39 -3.86 17.90
N ASN A 260 -9.38 -4.52 18.49
CA ASN A 260 -10.56 -4.97 17.74
C ASN A 260 -11.36 -3.83 17.10
N ASN A 261 -11.27 -2.59 17.61
CA ASN A 261 -11.95 -1.42 17.02
C ASN A 261 -11.24 -0.93 15.74
N SER A 262 -10.05 -1.45 15.41
CA SER A 262 -9.35 -1.18 14.15
C SER A 262 -9.97 -1.89 12.94
N VAL A 263 -10.77 -2.94 13.16
CA VAL A 263 -11.51 -3.68 12.11
C VAL A 263 -12.57 -2.79 11.49
N ALA A 264 -12.84 -2.93 10.18
CA ALA A 264 -13.85 -2.11 9.51
C ALA A 264 -15.25 -2.36 10.12
N SER A 265 -15.97 -1.29 10.43
CA SER A 265 -17.30 -1.36 11.04
C SER A 265 -18.20 -0.21 10.59
N PRO A 266 -19.50 -0.44 10.37
CA PRO A 266 -20.43 0.62 10.00
C PRO A 266 -20.51 1.75 11.01
N THR A 267 -20.38 1.44 12.31
CA THR A 267 -20.53 2.42 13.40
C THR A 267 -19.24 3.12 13.76
N LYS A 268 -18.13 2.86 13.05
CA LYS A 268 -16.83 3.46 13.34
C LYS A 268 -16.86 4.95 13.03
N THR A 269 -16.48 5.78 14.00
CA THR A 269 -16.52 7.25 13.89
C THR A 269 -15.21 7.89 13.43
N VAL A 270 -14.06 7.22 13.63
CA VAL A 270 -12.71 7.73 13.29
C VAL A 270 -11.83 6.63 12.71
N GLY A 271 -10.70 7.00 12.09
CA GLY A 271 -9.72 6.05 11.54
C GLY A 271 -10.20 5.29 10.29
N PRO A 272 -9.40 4.33 9.81
CA PRO A 272 -9.65 3.65 8.56
C PRO A 272 -10.82 2.66 8.66
N ASN A 273 -11.58 2.59 7.58
CA ASN A 273 -12.75 1.74 7.38
C ASN A 273 -12.78 1.08 5.99
N PHE A 274 -11.80 1.35 5.13
CA PHE A 274 -11.66 0.77 3.80
C PHE A 274 -10.19 0.37 3.55
N LEU A 275 -9.94 -0.91 3.32
CA LEU A 275 -8.62 -1.46 3.01
C LEU A 275 -8.06 -0.90 1.69
N SER A 276 -6.74 -0.83 1.56
CA SER A 276 -6.05 -0.57 0.30
C SER A 276 -6.01 -1.81 -0.62
N PHE A 277 -5.87 -1.59 -1.91
CA PHE A 277 -5.75 -2.62 -2.94
C PHE A 277 -4.65 -2.26 -3.92
N VAL A 278 -4.21 -3.23 -4.72
CA VAL A 278 -3.25 -2.96 -5.80
C VAL A 278 -3.81 -1.95 -6.82
N PRO A 279 -2.98 -1.08 -7.40
CA PRO A 279 -3.41 -0.12 -8.41
C PRO A 279 -3.96 -0.85 -9.64
N THR A 280 -4.94 -0.25 -10.31
CA THR A 280 -5.54 -0.82 -11.53
C THR A 280 -5.59 0.21 -12.65
N VAL A 281 -5.78 -0.22 -13.90
CA VAL A 281 -6.00 0.71 -15.02
C VAL A 281 -7.36 1.43 -14.95
N SER A 282 -8.27 0.99 -14.07
CA SER A 282 -9.54 1.67 -13.85
C SER A 282 -9.33 2.88 -12.95
N PRO A 283 -9.74 4.09 -13.37
CA PRO A 283 -9.70 5.28 -12.51
C PRO A 283 -10.81 5.28 -11.45
N THR A 284 -11.72 4.30 -11.50
CA THR A 284 -12.87 4.17 -10.61
C THR A 284 -12.69 3.02 -9.63
N ARG A 285 -12.94 3.29 -8.34
CA ARG A 285 -13.09 2.29 -7.28
C ARG A 285 -14.46 2.42 -6.62
N THR A 286 -15.13 1.30 -6.37
CA THR A 286 -16.36 1.23 -5.58
C THR A 286 -16.06 0.99 -4.10
N PHE A 287 -16.90 1.53 -3.24
CA PHE A 287 -16.81 1.40 -1.79
C PHE A 287 -18.16 0.94 -1.21
N PRO A 288 -18.23 -0.27 -0.61
CA PRO A 288 -17.20 -1.32 -0.61
C PRO A 288 -16.97 -1.91 -2.01
N ARG A 289 -16.14 -2.93 -2.13
CA ARG A 289 -15.98 -3.70 -3.37
C ARG A 289 -17.31 -4.10 -3.98
N LEU A 290 -17.38 -4.01 -5.30
CA LEU A 290 -18.58 -4.25 -6.10
C LEU A 290 -19.26 -5.59 -5.77
N GLN A 291 -18.50 -6.65 -5.54
CA GLN A 291 -19.06 -7.95 -5.15
C GLN A 291 -19.86 -7.89 -3.84
N SER A 292 -19.40 -7.11 -2.84
CA SER A 292 -20.13 -6.90 -1.59
C SER A 292 -21.42 -6.13 -1.84
N ILE A 293 -21.38 -5.12 -2.71
CA ILE A 293 -22.55 -4.34 -3.12
C ILE A 293 -23.58 -5.24 -3.82
N LEU A 294 -23.16 -6.07 -4.76
CA LEU A 294 -24.04 -7.00 -5.49
C LEU A 294 -24.67 -8.05 -4.57
N ASN A 295 -23.98 -8.42 -3.49
CA ASN A 295 -24.52 -9.30 -2.45
C ASN A 295 -25.43 -8.56 -1.43
N GLY A 296 -25.66 -7.26 -1.61
CA GLY A 296 -26.44 -6.43 -0.67
C GLY A 296 -25.74 -6.19 0.68
N ALA A 297 -24.43 -6.41 0.76
CA ALA A 297 -23.67 -6.31 1.99
C ALA A 297 -23.16 -4.88 2.23
N VAL A 298 -23.25 -4.44 3.49
CA VAL A 298 -22.72 -3.14 3.97
C VAL A 298 -21.28 -3.23 4.46
N THR A 299 -20.72 -4.44 4.50
CA THR A 299 -19.32 -4.72 4.85
C THR A 299 -18.72 -5.68 3.84
N SER A 300 -17.41 -5.57 3.62
CA SER A 300 -16.61 -6.61 2.94
C SER A 300 -15.93 -7.44 4.01
N SER A 301 -16.23 -8.74 4.03
CA SER A 301 -15.66 -9.72 4.95
C SER A 301 -15.10 -10.90 4.17
N GLY A 302 -14.20 -11.67 4.78
CA GLY A 302 -13.87 -13.02 4.31
C GLY A 302 -12.64 -13.17 3.41
N THR A 303 -12.52 -14.36 2.82
CA THR A 303 -11.30 -14.98 2.24
C THR A 303 -10.76 -14.35 0.95
N LEU A 304 -11.03 -13.07 0.71
CA LEU A 304 -10.54 -12.35 -0.47
C LEU A 304 -9.02 -12.48 -0.61
N PHE A 305 -8.34 -12.45 0.52
CA PHE A 305 -6.95 -12.81 0.65
C PHE A 305 -6.85 -14.05 1.54
N SER A 306 -5.87 -14.90 1.25
CA SER A 306 -5.47 -15.96 2.18
C SER A 306 -5.16 -15.32 3.54
N GLY A 307 -5.59 -15.95 4.63
CA GLY A 307 -5.36 -15.45 5.99
C GLY A 307 -6.25 -14.30 6.45
N ASN A 308 -7.16 -13.77 5.62
CA ASN A 308 -8.12 -12.75 6.07
C ASN A 308 -9.11 -13.33 7.08
N ASN A 309 -9.22 -12.71 8.25
CA ASN A 309 -10.14 -13.09 9.32
C ASN A 309 -10.97 -11.91 9.86
N ILE A 310 -11.03 -10.80 9.14
CA ILE A 310 -11.71 -9.58 9.56
C ILE A 310 -12.61 -8.97 8.47
N ASN A 311 -13.42 -8.00 8.88
CA ASN A 311 -14.04 -7.07 7.94
C ASN A 311 -12.98 -6.05 7.47
N ILE A 312 -12.86 -5.90 6.16
CA ILE A 312 -11.83 -5.06 5.52
C ILE A 312 -12.41 -3.75 4.94
N GLU A 313 -13.72 -3.70 4.70
CA GLU A 313 -14.41 -2.48 4.29
C GLU A 313 -15.78 -2.40 4.97
N ALA A 314 -16.25 -1.18 5.29
CA ALA A 314 -17.59 -0.97 5.82
C ALA A 314 -18.17 0.39 5.42
N LEU A 315 -19.43 0.39 5.00
CA LEU A 315 -20.21 1.62 4.80
C LEU A 315 -20.50 2.27 6.13
N SER A 316 -20.25 3.58 6.24
CA SER A 316 -20.50 4.31 7.47
C SER A 316 -22.00 4.47 7.70
N SER A 317 -22.51 3.94 8.81
CA SER A 317 -23.89 4.13 9.29
C SER A 317 -24.02 5.30 10.26
N VAL A 318 -22.94 6.07 10.43
CA VAL A 318 -22.84 7.25 11.30
C VAL A 318 -22.31 8.43 10.49
N GLY A 319 -22.62 9.64 10.95
CA GLY A 319 -22.09 10.86 10.33
C GLY A 319 -20.59 10.99 10.60
N ARG A 320 -19.79 11.12 9.53
CA ARG A 320 -18.34 11.34 9.61
C ARG A 320 -17.79 11.83 8.27
N THR A 321 -16.64 12.49 8.32
CA THR A 321 -15.84 12.77 7.14
C THR A 321 -14.88 11.61 6.91
N LEU A 322 -14.82 11.13 5.68
CA LEU A 322 -13.82 10.18 5.18
C LEU A 322 -12.89 10.94 4.25
N ASN A 323 -11.59 10.83 4.48
CA ASN A 323 -10.57 11.40 3.62
C ASN A 323 -10.06 10.33 2.68
N PHE A 324 -9.91 10.64 1.40
CA PHE A 324 -9.37 9.73 0.39
C PHE A 324 -8.28 10.41 -0.42
N ARG A 325 -7.30 9.62 -0.84
CA ARG A 325 -6.28 10.02 -1.81
C ARG A 325 -6.37 9.11 -3.03
N LEU A 326 -6.28 9.71 -4.21
CA LEU A 326 -5.98 9.01 -5.45
C LEU A 326 -4.49 9.16 -5.75
N THR A 327 -3.76 8.05 -5.79
CA THR A 327 -2.38 8.00 -6.27
C THR A 327 -2.34 7.39 -7.66
N VAL A 328 -1.73 8.08 -8.61
CA VAL A 328 -1.53 7.64 -9.99
C VAL A 328 -0.06 7.34 -10.23
N ARG A 329 0.23 6.21 -10.86
CA ARG A 329 1.57 5.77 -11.29
C ARG A 329 1.62 5.73 -12.80
N ASP A 330 2.68 6.25 -13.41
CA ASP A 330 2.89 6.14 -14.85
C ASP A 330 3.36 4.73 -15.29
N ASN A 331 3.97 3.99 -14.38
CA ASN A 331 4.62 2.70 -14.62
C ASN A 331 5.72 2.76 -15.69
N SER A 332 6.40 3.91 -15.81
CA SER A 332 7.55 4.02 -16.71
C SER A 332 8.66 3.06 -16.24
N PRO A 333 9.10 2.10 -17.07
CA PRO A 333 10.09 1.12 -16.65
C PRO A 333 11.44 1.79 -16.40
N TYR A 334 12.15 1.35 -15.35
CA TYR A 334 13.49 1.83 -15.06
C TYR A 334 14.47 1.54 -16.20
N SER A 335 15.33 2.52 -16.48
CA SER A 335 16.49 2.37 -17.36
C SER A 335 17.69 3.05 -16.72
N SER A 336 18.71 2.27 -16.37
CA SER A 336 20.01 2.77 -15.89
C SER A 336 20.88 3.34 -17.01
N THR A 337 20.56 3.05 -18.27
CA THR A 337 21.26 3.55 -19.46
C THR A 337 20.50 4.68 -20.13
N ALA A 338 21.22 5.64 -20.71
CA ALA A 338 20.59 6.75 -21.43
C ALA A 338 19.69 6.26 -22.58
N PRO A 339 18.45 6.78 -22.71
CA PRO A 339 17.81 7.78 -21.87
C PRO A 339 17.40 7.20 -20.49
N ILE A 340 17.96 7.77 -19.41
CA ILE A 340 17.67 7.35 -18.05
C ILE A 340 16.24 7.76 -17.72
N LYS A 341 15.46 6.80 -17.22
CA LYS A 341 14.08 7.02 -16.79
C LYS A 341 13.71 6.07 -15.65
N VAL A 342 12.70 6.44 -14.89
CA VAL A 342 12.11 5.68 -13.80
C VAL A 342 10.67 6.15 -13.62
N GLY A 343 9.82 5.30 -13.02
CA GLY A 343 8.42 5.62 -12.82
C GLY A 343 8.21 6.83 -11.91
N GLN A 344 7.15 7.57 -12.17
CA GLN A 344 6.72 8.73 -11.40
C GLN A 344 5.31 8.54 -10.85
N THR A 345 5.07 9.16 -9.71
CA THR A 345 3.75 9.19 -9.06
C THR A 345 3.23 10.61 -8.91
N ALA A 346 1.92 10.78 -8.99
CA ALA A 346 1.24 12.02 -8.60
C ALA A 346 -0.09 11.68 -7.91
N TYR A 347 -0.65 12.63 -7.17
CA TYR A 347 -1.86 12.38 -6.40
C TYR A 347 -2.82 13.56 -6.34
N THR A 348 -4.05 13.29 -5.91
CA THR A 348 -5.02 14.29 -5.47
C THR A 348 -5.80 13.78 -4.26
N ASP A 349 -6.20 14.68 -3.38
CA ASP A 349 -6.96 14.39 -2.16
C ASP A 349 -8.41 14.86 -2.31
N MET A 350 -9.34 14.14 -1.70
CA MET A 350 -10.76 14.50 -1.66
C MET A 350 -11.45 13.99 -0.39
N GLN A 351 -12.63 14.52 -0.11
CA GLN A 351 -13.44 14.14 1.05
C GLN A 351 -14.81 13.60 0.66
N VAL A 352 -15.21 12.54 1.35
CA VAL A 352 -16.59 12.02 1.36
C VAL A 352 -17.19 12.32 2.74
N ILE A 353 -18.16 13.22 2.79
CA ILE A 353 -18.87 13.61 4.00
C ILE A 353 -20.11 12.74 4.11
N VAL A 354 -20.13 11.82 5.07
CA VAL A 354 -21.29 10.98 5.35
C VAL A 354 -22.23 11.74 6.27
N THR A 355 -23.47 12.00 5.85
CA THR A 355 -24.49 12.63 6.69
C THR A 355 -25.49 11.61 7.21
N ASN A 356 -25.79 11.67 8.52
CA ASN A 356 -26.85 10.87 9.15
C ASN A 356 -28.24 11.51 9.05
N THR A 357 -28.39 12.66 8.39
CA THR A 357 -29.68 13.33 8.18
C THR A 357 -30.44 12.81 6.95
N SER A 358 -29.81 11.93 6.16
CA SER A 358 -30.42 11.29 4.99
C SER A 358 -29.89 9.86 4.84
N GLY A 359 -30.66 9.02 4.16
CA GLY A 359 -30.30 7.65 3.83
C GLY A 359 -30.83 6.58 4.79
N PRO A 360 -30.55 5.30 4.51
CA PRO A 360 -29.84 4.83 3.32
C PRO A 360 -30.65 5.04 2.03
N PHE A 361 -30.01 5.41 0.93
CA PHE A 361 -30.65 5.30 -0.38
C PHE A 361 -30.64 3.83 -0.80
N ALA A 362 -31.83 3.25 -1.02
CA ALA A 362 -31.94 1.81 -1.27
C ALA A 362 -33.00 1.49 -2.33
N VAL A 363 -32.65 0.65 -3.30
CA VAL A 363 -33.62 0.05 -4.24
C VAL A 363 -34.54 -0.86 -3.44
N THR A 364 -35.85 -0.65 -3.57
CA THR A 364 -36.88 -1.44 -2.89
C THR A 364 -37.52 -2.47 -3.82
N VAL A 365 -37.56 -2.21 -5.13
CA VAL A 365 -38.01 -3.16 -6.15
C VAL A 365 -37.20 -2.99 -7.45
N PRO A 366 -36.64 -4.07 -8.03
CA PRO A 366 -36.44 -5.37 -7.40
C PRO A 366 -35.28 -5.30 -6.39
N ASN A 367 -35.48 -5.88 -5.21
CA ASN A 367 -34.44 -6.04 -4.18
C ASN A 367 -34.09 -7.52 -3.93
N THR A 368 -34.62 -8.41 -4.77
CA THR A 368 -34.39 -9.85 -4.80
C THR A 368 -34.32 -10.31 -6.26
N ASN A 369 -33.85 -11.52 -6.50
CA ASN A 369 -33.81 -12.08 -7.86
C ASN A 369 -35.22 -12.20 -8.42
N VAL A 370 -35.45 -11.57 -9.57
CA VAL A 370 -36.72 -11.58 -10.30
C VAL A 370 -36.50 -12.02 -11.74
N THR A 371 -37.52 -12.59 -12.36
CA THR A 371 -37.53 -12.89 -13.79
C THR A 371 -38.49 -11.94 -14.49
N TRP A 372 -38.00 -11.23 -15.49
CA TRP A 372 -38.79 -10.31 -16.30
C TRP A 372 -38.87 -10.80 -17.74
N PRO A 373 -40.05 -10.74 -18.38
CA PRO A 373 -40.16 -10.97 -19.81
C PRO A 373 -39.32 -9.93 -20.58
N GLY A 374 -38.60 -10.38 -21.61
CA GLY A 374 -37.91 -9.45 -22.52
C GLY A 374 -38.88 -8.45 -23.16
N SER A 375 -38.39 -7.25 -23.47
CA SER A 375 -39.18 -6.17 -24.09
C SER A 375 -40.43 -5.75 -23.30
N SER A 376 -40.44 -5.95 -21.98
CA SER A 376 -41.51 -5.48 -21.09
C SER A 376 -41.09 -4.25 -20.29
N SER A 377 -42.07 -3.41 -19.92
CA SER A 377 -41.85 -2.30 -18.99
C SER A 377 -41.94 -2.81 -17.56
N GLN A 378 -40.98 -2.41 -16.73
CA GLN A 378 -40.88 -2.81 -15.34
C GLN A 378 -40.81 -1.57 -14.45
N THR A 379 -41.46 -1.64 -13.30
CA THR A 379 -41.39 -0.58 -12.30
C THR A 379 -40.22 -0.86 -11.36
N VAL A 380 -39.27 0.07 -11.32
CA VAL A 380 -38.17 0.08 -10.35
C VAL A 380 -38.49 1.14 -9.29
N THR A 381 -38.42 0.77 -8.01
CA THR A 381 -38.67 1.70 -6.90
C THR A 381 -37.49 1.75 -5.96
N TRP A 382 -37.31 2.89 -5.30
CA TRP A 382 -36.27 3.11 -4.29
C TRP A 382 -36.80 3.98 -3.16
N SER A 383 -36.21 3.86 -1.98
CA SER A 383 -36.47 4.77 -0.87
C SER A 383 -35.59 6.02 -1.01
N VAL A 384 -36.23 7.18 -1.17
CA VAL A 384 -35.52 8.47 -1.30
C VAL A 384 -34.86 8.87 0.02
N ASN A 385 -35.47 8.59 1.18
CA ASN A 385 -34.86 8.81 2.50
C ASN A 385 -34.13 10.17 2.65
N ASN A 386 -34.80 11.26 2.27
CA ASN A 386 -34.30 12.64 2.32
C ASN A 386 -33.09 12.95 1.42
N THR A 387 -32.68 12.09 0.48
CA THR A 387 -31.52 12.36 -0.39
C THR A 387 -31.73 13.53 -1.35
N THR A 388 -32.98 13.89 -1.65
CA THR A 388 -33.33 15.06 -2.48
C THR A 388 -33.17 16.39 -1.75
N ALA A 389 -33.12 16.37 -0.41
CA ALA A 389 -32.94 17.57 0.42
C ALA A 389 -31.45 17.82 0.73
N ALA A 390 -31.12 19.06 1.11
CA ALA A 390 -29.80 19.37 1.62
C ALA A 390 -29.47 18.51 2.88
N PRO A 391 -28.22 18.07 3.06
CA PRO A 391 -27.03 18.46 2.28
C PRO A 391 -26.69 17.55 1.07
N VAL A 392 -27.46 16.48 0.82
CA VAL A 392 -27.18 15.56 -0.31
C VAL A 392 -27.68 16.13 -1.64
N SER A 393 -28.87 16.73 -1.66
CA SER A 393 -29.42 17.47 -2.81
C SER A 393 -29.45 16.68 -4.14
N CYS A 394 -29.68 15.38 -4.09
CA CYS A 394 -29.75 14.50 -5.26
C CYS A 394 -31.17 14.50 -5.86
N ALA A 395 -31.40 15.33 -6.90
CA ALA A 395 -32.73 15.55 -7.48
C ALA A 395 -33.18 14.43 -8.44
N SER A 396 -32.24 13.69 -9.04
CA SER A 396 -32.52 12.68 -10.07
C SER A 396 -31.65 11.45 -9.87
N VAL A 397 -32.17 10.29 -10.28
CA VAL A 397 -31.42 9.03 -10.34
C VAL A 397 -31.08 8.71 -11.79
N ARG A 398 -29.99 7.97 -11.98
CA ARG A 398 -29.64 7.36 -13.27
C ARG A 398 -29.62 5.86 -13.07
N ILE A 399 -30.35 5.13 -13.90
CA ILE A 399 -30.48 3.69 -13.82
C ILE A 399 -29.69 3.07 -14.97
N LEU A 400 -28.71 2.24 -14.63
CA LEU A 400 -27.90 1.51 -15.59
C LEU A 400 -28.21 0.01 -15.49
N LEU A 401 -28.22 -0.66 -16.64
CA LEU A 401 -28.38 -2.11 -16.73
C LEU A 401 -27.02 -2.79 -16.93
N SER A 402 -26.77 -3.82 -16.13
CA SER A 402 -25.73 -4.81 -16.37
C SER A 402 -26.36 -6.10 -16.89
N THR A 403 -25.69 -6.74 -17.84
CA THR A 403 -26.06 -8.06 -18.38
C THR A 403 -24.96 -9.11 -18.19
N ASP A 404 -23.86 -8.75 -17.53
CA ASP A 404 -22.66 -9.56 -17.30
C ASP A 404 -22.42 -9.88 -15.82
N GLY A 405 -23.49 -9.91 -15.02
CA GLY A 405 -23.42 -10.22 -13.60
C GLY A 405 -22.94 -9.05 -12.73
N GLY A 406 -23.08 -7.81 -13.21
CA GLY A 406 -22.70 -6.60 -12.48
C GLY A 406 -21.26 -6.17 -12.70
N LEU A 407 -20.57 -6.68 -13.72
CA LEU A 407 -19.18 -6.29 -14.03
C LEU A 407 -19.12 -4.99 -14.82
N THR A 408 -20.04 -4.80 -15.77
CA THR A 408 -20.18 -3.56 -16.55
C THR A 408 -21.63 -3.10 -16.62
N PHE A 409 -21.82 -1.80 -16.87
CA PHE A 409 -23.14 -1.15 -16.90
C PHE A 409 -23.29 -0.25 -18.14
N PRO A 410 -23.20 -0.79 -19.37
CA PRO A 410 -23.11 0.01 -20.59
C PRO A 410 -24.44 0.64 -21.03
N THR A 411 -25.58 0.13 -20.54
CA THR A 411 -26.91 0.54 -21.01
C THR A 411 -27.59 1.46 -20.00
N VAL A 412 -27.91 2.68 -20.42
CA VAL A 412 -28.73 3.63 -19.64
C VAL A 412 -30.21 3.31 -19.86
N LEU A 413 -30.95 3.10 -18.78
CA LEU A 413 -32.40 2.83 -18.82
C LEU A 413 -33.24 4.09 -18.53
N ALA A 414 -32.78 4.92 -17.59
CA ALA A 414 -33.47 6.13 -17.13
C ALA A 414 -32.49 7.14 -16.53
#